data_AF-Q2RYQ3-F1
#
_entry.id   AF-Q2RYQ3-F1
#
_cell.length_a   1.000
_cell.length_b   1.000
_cell.length_c   1.000
_cell.angle_alpha   90.00
_cell.angle_beta   90.00
_cell.angle_gamma   90.00
#
_symmetry.space_group_name_H-M   'P 1'
#
loop_
_entity.id
_entity.type
_entity.pdbx_description
1 polymer ?
#
loop_
_entity_poly.entity_id
_entity_poly.type
_entity_poly.pdbx_seq_one_letter_code
_entity_poly.pdbx_strand_id
1 'polypeptide(L)'
;MKPCATTTRRACERARLVSPAHHRPPMRFPTPSVLLLLSVGLLGACGTAGGALFDDGRESYVQENALSGKDSVHVMEGRIYRGMPIDHALAALGPPAGQDTTTADGETRVEYMYRSRPNAFDPGNVPRAYVYAEEQTVTDWTGLDRIPRFDAYYEGGM
;
A
#
# COMPACT_ATOMS: atom_id res chain seq x y z
N MET A 1 44.76 24.59 -16.77
CA MET A 1 44.54 25.32 -18.04
C MET A 1 44.48 24.32 -19.19
N LYS A 2 43.27 24.06 -19.71
CA LYS A 2 42.96 23.56 -21.06
C LYS A 2 41.46 23.80 -21.30
N PRO A 3 41.02 24.18 -22.51
CA PRO A 3 39.81 24.99 -22.70
C PRO A 3 38.54 24.21 -23.16
N CYS A 4 37.41 24.87 -22.93
CA CYS A 4 36.13 24.89 -23.69
C CYS A 4 36.29 24.71 -25.22
N ALA A 5 35.30 24.33 -26.04
CA ALA A 5 33.90 23.90 -25.92
C ALA A 5 33.38 23.53 -27.34
N THR A 6 32.11 23.04 -27.41
CA THR A 6 31.10 23.38 -28.46
C THR A 6 30.87 22.41 -29.64
N THR A 7 29.77 21.63 -29.50
CA THR A 7 28.57 21.53 -30.38
C THR A 7 28.67 21.00 -31.83
N THR A 8 27.74 20.07 -32.19
CA THR A 8 26.75 20.08 -33.32
C THR A 8 26.37 18.62 -33.70
N ARG A 9 25.17 18.08 -33.39
CA ARG A 9 23.84 18.11 -34.06
C ARG A 9 23.68 17.28 -35.37
N ARG A 10 22.63 16.41 -35.38
CA ARG A 10 21.80 15.90 -36.52
C ARG A 10 22.48 14.94 -37.52
N ALA A 11 21.83 14.11 -38.35
CA ALA A 11 20.53 13.44 -38.56
C ALA A 11 20.66 12.79 -39.98
N CYS A 12 19.67 11.99 -40.45
CA CYS A 12 19.55 11.37 -41.81
C CYS A 12 20.45 10.12 -42.06
N GLU A 13 20.07 9.06 -42.80
CA GLU A 13 18.99 8.84 -43.78
C GLU A 13 18.72 7.34 -44.05
N ARG A 14 17.54 7.07 -44.62
CA ARG A 14 16.98 5.83 -45.20
C ARG A 14 17.76 5.26 -46.42
N ALA A 15 17.61 3.96 -46.70
CA ALA A 15 17.27 3.36 -48.01
C ALA A 15 17.10 1.82 -47.86
N ARG A 16 15.93 1.21 -48.09
CA ARG A 16 15.28 0.75 -49.36
C ARG A 16 15.92 -0.50 -50.01
N LEU A 17 15.09 -1.50 -50.32
CA LEU A 17 15.07 -2.39 -51.53
C LEU A 17 13.88 -3.40 -51.35
N VAL A 18 12.69 -3.20 -51.94
CA VAL A 18 12.22 -3.49 -53.33
C VAL A 18 11.99 -5.01 -53.62
N SER A 19 10.72 -5.41 -53.77
CA SER A 19 10.23 -6.61 -54.51
C SER A 19 9.95 -6.23 -55.99
N PRO A 20 9.77 -7.17 -56.96
CA PRO A 20 8.43 -7.76 -57.24
C PRO A 20 8.32 -9.12 -58.04
N ALA A 21 7.08 -9.65 -58.12
CA ALA A 21 6.41 -10.43 -59.21
C ALA A 21 6.86 -11.89 -59.54
N HIS A 22 6.08 -12.87 -60.04
CA HIS A 22 4.67 -13.10 -60.45
C HIS A 22 4.52 -14.60 -60.84
N HIS A 23 3.46 -15.35 -60.46
CA HIS A 23 2.66 -16.30 -61.30
C HIS A 23 1.70 -17.19 -60.48
N ARG A 24 0.48 -17.41 -61.00
CA ARG A 24 -0.58 -18.35 -60.52
C ARG A 24 -0.77 -19.50 -61.57
N PRO A 25 -1.80 -20.38 -61.49
CA PRO A 25 -2.05 -21.57 -60.64
C PRO A 25 -2.29 -22.87 -61.52
N PRO A 26 -2.81 -24.02 -61.01
CA PRO A 26 -4.27 -24.24 -61.01
C PRO A 26 -4.85 -25.15 -59.87
N MET A 27 -6.20 -25.23 -59.88
CA MET A 27 -7.20 -25.77 -58.95
C MET A 27 -7.11 -27.26 -58.57
N ARG A 28 -7.60 -27.62 -57.36
CA ARG A 28 -8.44 -28.81 -57.04
C ARG A 28 -9.04 -28.72 -55.61
N PHE A 29 -10.37 -28.83 -55.51
CA PHE A 29 -11.19 -29.11 -54.29
C PHE A 29 -11.08 -30.61 -53.89
N PRO A 30 -11.58 -31.15 -52.73
CA PRO A 30 -12.64 -30.66 -51.80
C PRO A 30 -12.40 -30.84 -50.26
N THR A 31 -13.34 -30.29 -49.47
CA THR A 31 -13.65 -30.35 -48.00
C THR A 31 -13.69 -31.76 -47.36
N PRO A 32 -13.57 -31.96 -46.00
CA PRO A 32 -14.49 -31.42 -44.98
C PRO A 32 -14.00 -31.13 -43.53
N SER A 33 -14.83 -30.34 -42.83
CA SER A 33 -15.16 -30.27 -41.39
C SER A 33 -14.20 -30.85 -40.34
N VAL A 34 -13.63 -29.98 -39.50
CA VAL A 34 -13.37 -30.25 -38.07
C VAL A 34 -13.74 -29.03 -37.24
N LEU A 35 -14.63 -29.27 -36.28
CA LEU A 35 -15.31 -28.35 -35.40
C LEU A 35 -14.71 -28.56 -34.00
N LEU A 36 -13.90 -27.63 -33.49
CA LEU A 36 -13.49 -27.61 -32.08
C LEU A 36 -12.73 -26.32 -31.76
N LEU A 37 -13.38 -25.37 -31.08
CA LEU A 37 -12.69 -24.29 -30.37
C LEU A 37 -13.25 -24.21 -28.95
N LEU A 38 -12.35 -24.48 -28.01
CA LEU A 38 -12.55 -24.61 -26.58
C LEU A 38 -12.96 -23.28 -25.93
N SER A 39 -14.01 -23.32 -25.11
CA SER A 39 -14.37 -22.23 -24.21
C SER A 39 -13.47 -22.30 -22.97
N VAL A 40 -12.53 -21.36 -22.85
CA VAL A 40 -11.72 -21.14 -21.65
C VAL A 40 -12.41 -20.12 -20.76
N GLY A 41 -12.48 -20.38 -19.46
CA GLY A 41 -12.69 -19.34 -18.46
C GLY A 41 -13.42 -19.79 -17.20
N LEU A 42 -12.71 -20.46 -16.29
CA LEU A 42 -13.11 -20.55 -14.88
C LEU A 42 -13.25 -19.12 -14.32
N LEU A 43 -14.47 -18.69 -14.00
CA LEU A 43 -14.71 -17.62 -13.05
C LEU A 43 -14.65 -18.24 -11.64
N GLY A 44 -13.43 -18.38 -11.15
CA GLY A 44 -13.16 -18.71 -9.75
C GLY A 44 -13.58 -17.54 -8.85
N ALA A 45 -14.56 -17.83 -8.00
CA ALA A 45 -14.80 -17.26 -6.67
C ALA A 45 -14.21 -15.86 -6.36
N CYS A 46 -15.06 -14.82 -6.41
CA CYS A 46 -14.90 -13.67 -5.52
C CYS A 46 -15.35 -14.10 -4.10
N GLY A 47 -14.51 -14.87 -3.43
CA GLY A 47 -14.54 -14.99 -1.97
C GLY A 47 -13.81 -13.79 -1.38
N THR A 48 -14.49 -12.66 -1.24
CA THR A 48 -14.03 -11.58 -0.35
C THR A 48 -14.15 -12.06 1.09
N ALA A 49 -13.18 -12.88 1.51
CA ALA A 49 -12.89 -13.12 2.90
C ALA A 49 -12.33 -11.80 3.47
N GLY A 50 -13.16 -11.09 4.24
CA GLY A 50 -12.66 -10.04 5.11
C GLY A 50 -11.70 -10.67 6.13
N GLY A 51 -10.44 -10.24 6.12
CA GLY A 51 -9.47 -10.74 7.11
C GLY A 51 -7.98 -10.58 6.81
N ALA A 52 -7.55 -10.13 5.61
CA ALA A 52 -6.12 -10.15 5.25
C ALA A 52 -5.68 -8.89 4.49
N LEU A 53 -5.58 -7.72 5.14
CA LEU A 53 -5.08 -6.50 4.47
C LEU A 53 -4.12 -5.61 5.28
N PHE A 54 -3.59 -6.08 6.42
CA PHE A 54 -2.62 -5.29 7.20
C PHE A 54 -1.36 -6.06 7.60
N ASP A 55 -1.19 -7.31 7.16
CA ASP A 55 -0.04 -8.12 7.55
C ASP A 55 1.21 -7.85 6.68
N ASP A 56 1.04 -7.65 5.38
CA ASP A 56 2.21 -7.55 4.46
C ASP A 56 3.05 -6.27 4.63
N GLY A 57 2.48 -5.17 5.12
CA GLY A 57 3.21 -3.89 5.21
C GLY A 57 4.06 -3.72 6.47
N ARG A 58 3.76 -4.47 7.54
CA ARG A 58 4.45 -4.35 8.84
C ARG A 58 5.77 -5.10 8.81
N GLU A 59 5.78 -6.29 8.22
CA GLU A 59 6.99 -7.10 8.04
C GLU A 59 8.02 -6.37 7.18
N SER A 60 7.59 -5.83 6.04
CA SER A 60 8.47 -5.04 5.16
C SER A 60 9.03 -3.82 5.88
N TYR A 61 8.20 -3.09 6.64
CA TYR A 61 8.65 -1.93 7.40
C TYR A 61 9.71 -2.29 8.45
N VAL A 62 9.50 -3.37 9.21
CA VAL A 62 10.48 -3.86 10.20
C VAL A 62 11.80 -4.23 9.55
N GLN A 63 11.77 -4.91 8.40
CA GLN A 63 12.96 -5.31 7.66
C GLN A 63 13.71 -4.10 7.07
N GLU A 64 13.00 -3.19 6.40
CA GLU A 64 13.58 -2.01 5.75
C GLU A 64 14.22 -1.03 6.75
N ASN A 65 13.62 -0.91 7.94
CA ASN A 65 14.12 -0.03 9.00
C ASN A 65 15.02 -0.75 10.02
N ALA A 66 15.34 -2.03 9.77
CA ALA A 66 16.14 -2.88 10.64
C ALA A 66 15.69 -2.83 12.12
N LEU A 67 14.37 -2.79 12.36
CA LEU A 67 13.83 -2.75 13.71
C LEU A 67 14.16 -4.04 14.45
N SER A 68 14.46 -3.90 15.74
CA SER A 68 14.83 -5.02 16.59
C SER A 68 14.27 -4.86 18.00
N GLY A 69 14.28 -5.95 18.75
CA GLY A 69 13.85 -5.96 20.14
C GLY A 69 12.38 -5.54 20.30
N LYS A 70 12.15 -4.53 21.14
CA LYS A 70 10.80 -4.12 21.53
C LYS A 70 10.01 -3.55 20.34
N ASP A 71 10.65 -2.74 19.50
CA ASP A 71 9.96 -2.00 18.44
C ASP A 71 9.46 -2.91 17.32
N SER A 72 10.27 -3.87 16.90
CA SER A 72 9.84 -4.85 15.89
C SER A 72 8.65 -5.66 16.37
N VAL A 73 8.68 -6.14 17.62
CA VAL A 73 7.55 -6.90 18.20
C VAL A 73 6.29 -6.06 18.22
N HIS A 74 6.35 -4.82 18.71
CA HIS A 74 5.16 -3.97 18.81
C HIS A 74 4.63 -3.57 17.43
N VAL A 75 5.50 -3.28 16.46
CA VAL A 75 5.07 -3.01 15.09
C VAL A 75 4.37 -4.22 14.49
N MET A 76 4.99 -5.41 14.56
CA MET A 76 4.40 -6.65 14.05
C MET A 76 3.07 -7.00 14.72
N GLU A 77 2.97 -6.77 16.03
CA GLU A 77 1.75 -7.00 16.79
C GLU A 77 0.72 -5.88 16.63
N GLY A 78 1.01 -4.77 15.95
CA GLY A 78 0.07 -3.65 15.82
C GLY A 78 -0.21 -2.94 17.15
N ARG A 79 0.78 -2.94 18.05
CA ARG A 79 0.73 -2.35 19.39
C ARG A 79 1.56 -1.08 19.45
N ILE A 80 1.20 -0.18 20.35
CA ILE A 80 1.96 1.04 20.64
C ILE A 80 2.30 1.11 22.13
N TYR A 81 3.31 1.91 22.47
CA TYR A 81 3.68 2.17 23.86
C TYR A 81 4.19 3.62 24.00
N ARG A 82 4.20 4.16 25.22
CA ARG A 82 4.70 5.53 25.48
C ARG A 82 6.21 5.63 25.24
N GLY A 83 6.63 6.65 24.50
CA GLY A 83 8.01 6.86 24.05
C GLY A 83 8.37 6.13 22.76
N MET A 84 7.43 5.39 22.15
CA MET A 84 7.63 4.81 20.82
C MET A 84 7.80 5.93 19.78
N PRO A 85 8.77 5.84 18.84
CA PRO A 85 8.84 6.74 17.70
C PRO A 85 7.53 6.75 16.91
N ILE A 86 7.05 7.93 16.54
CA ILE A 86 5.73 8.07 15.91
C ILE A 86 5.62 7.29 14.61
N ASP A 87 6.70 7.21 13.82
CA ASP A 87 6.70 6.43 12.58
C ASP A 87 6.47 4.93 12.83
N HIS A 88 6.97 4.39 13.94
CA HIS A 88 6.73 2.99 14.32
C HIS A 88 5.29 2.80 14.77
N ALA A 89 4.72 3.76 15.49
CA ALA A 89 3.30 3.72 15.87
C ALA A 89 2.39 3.80 14.63
N LEU A 90 2.73 4.63 13.64
CA LEU A 90 2.00 4.71 12.38
C LEU A 90 2.15 3.43 11.55
N ALA A 91 3.32 2.78 11.56
CA ALA A 91 3.51 1.48 10.94
C ALA A 91 2.68 0.38 11.64
N ALA A 92 2.63 0.41 12.97
CA ALA A 92 1.85 -0.54 13.78
C ALA A 92 0.34 -0.38 13.57
N LEU A 93 -0.17 0.86 13.62
CA LEU A 93 -1.60 1.17 13.57
C LEU A 93 -2.13 1.38 12.16
N GLY A 94 -1.24 1.56 11.18
CA GLY A 94 -1.55 2.01 9.83
C GLY A 94 -1.84 3.53 9.75
N PRO A 95 -2.20 4.00 8.55
CA PRO A 95 -2.40 5.42 8.31
C PRO A 95 -3.57 5.98 9.14
N PRO A 96 -3.42 7.18 9.72
CA PRO A 96 -4.49 7.86 10.43
C PRO A 96 -5.51 8.43 9.44
N ALA A 97 -6.71 8.68 9.93
CA ALA A 97 -7.76 9.33 9.16
C ALA A 97 -7.59 10.86 9.08
N GLY A 98 -6.82 11.44 10.00
CA GLY A 98 -6.48 12.86 10.03
C GLY A 98 -5.34 13.13 11.01
N GLN A 99 -4.73 14.30 10.88
CA GLN A 99 -3.67 14.77 11.76
C GLN A 99 -3.85 16.26 12.01
N ASP A 100 -3.77 16.65 13.28
CA ASP A 100 -3.81 18.05 13.71
C ASP A 100 -2.58 18.37 14.55
N THR A 101 -1.95 19.52 14.29
CA THR A 101 -0.78 19.99 15.05
C THR A 101 -1.18 21.19 15.88
N THR A 102 -0.99 21.10 17.20
CA THR A 102 -1.23 22.20 18.13
C THR A 102 0.09 22.64 18.74
N THR A 103 0.33 23.95 18.76
CA THR A 103 1.49 24.55 19.44
C THR A 103 0.97 25.47 20.55
N ALA A 104 1.35 25.17 21.78
CA ALA A 104 1.00 25.96 22.97
C ALA A 104 2.23 26.11 23.86
N ASP A 105 2.48 27.32 24.37
CA ASP A 105 3.59 27.61 25.30
C ASP A 105 4.98 27.14 24.84
N GLY A 106 5.19 27.03 23.52
CA GLY A 106 6.45 26.55 22.93
C GLY A 106 6.53 25.04 22.74
N GLU A 107 5.56 24.28 23.25
CA GLU A 107 5.43 22.84 23.06
C GLU A 107 4.59 22.54 21.81
N THR A 108 5.08 21.64 20.95
CA THR A 108 4.35 21.19 19.76
C THR A 108 3.86 19.77 19.98
N ARG A 109 2.54 19.62 19.97
CA ARG A 109 1.86 18.33 20.07
C ARG A 109 1.13 18.03 18.76
N VAL A 110 1.27 16.80 18.30
CA VAL A 110 0.59 16.27 17.14
C VAL A 110 -0.47 15.27 17.59
N GLU A 111 -1.69 15.44 17.12
CA GLU A 111 -2.79 14.50 17.31
C GLU A 111 -3.05 13.73 16.01
N TYR A 112 -3.06 12.40 16.09
CA TYR A 112 -3.38 11.50 14.99
C TYR A 112 -4.74 10.86 15.24
N MET A 113 -5.73 11.20 14.43
CA MET A 113 -7.09 10.69 14.56
C MET A 113 -7.26 9.40 13.77
N TYR A 114 -7.76 8.36 14.44
CA TYR A 114 -8.24 7.13 13.83
C TYR A 114 -9.76 7.07 13.93
N ARG A 115 -10.38 6.43 12.94
CA ARG A 115 -11.83 6.31 12.85
C ARG A 115 -12.21 4.90 12.41
N SER A 116 -13.18 4.30 13.07
CA SER A 116 -13.78 3.05 12.59
C SER A 116 -14.49 3.26 11.24
N ARG A 117 -14.76 2.15 10.55
CA ARG A 117 -15.67 2.19 9.40
C ARG A 117 -17.11 2.13 9.93
N PRO A 118 -18.04 2.91 9.36
CA PRO A 118 -19.46 2.74 9.66
C PRO A 118 -19.87 1.28 9.42
N ASN A 119 -20.56 0.69 10.39
CA ASN A 119 -21.14 -0.64 10.25
C ASN A 119 -22.50 -0.53 9.55
N ALA A 120 -22.85 -1.51 8.72
CA ALA A 120 -24.17 -1.55 8.08
C ALA A 120 -25.33 -1.68 9.10
N PHE A 121 -25.05 -2.31 10.25
CA PHE A 121 -26.03 -2.52 11.31
C PHE A 121 -26.12 -1.37 12.33
N ASP A 122 -25.09 -0.52 12.36
CA ASP A 122 -25.04 0.66 13.23
C ASP A 122 -24.22 1.76 12.53
N PRO A 123 -24.81 2.46 11.55
CA PRO A 123 -24.09 3.45 10.75
C PRO A 123 -23.78 4.73 11.54
N GLY A 124 -24.45 4.95 12.67
CA GLY A 124 -24.26 6.13 13.51
C GLY A 124 -23.08 5.99 14.48
N ASN A 125 -22.73 4.77 14.86
CA ASN A 125 -21.62 4.51 15.76
C ASN A 125 -20.31 4.40 14.98
N VAL A 126 -19.58 5.52 14.92
CA VAL A 126 -18.27 5.60 14.29
C VAL A 126 -17.22 6.02 15.33
N PRO A 127 -16.77 5.09 16.21
CA PRO A 127 -15.75 5.38 17.20
C PRO A 127 -14.52 6.07 16.61
N ARG A 128 -14.01 7.02 17.39
CA ARG A 128 -12.76 7.73 17.12
C ARG A 128 -11.75 7.39 18.20
N ALA A 129 -10.50 7.34 17.78
CA ALA A 129 -9.36 7.20 18.66
C ALA A 129 -8.31 8.23 18.28
N TYR A 130 -7.46 8.57 19.24
CA TYR A 130 -6.45 9.60 19.08
C TYR A 130 -5.13 9.08 19.62
N VAL A 131 -4.05 9.28 18.87
CA VAL A 131 -2.67 9.06 19.32
C VAL A 131 -1.99 10.42 19.37
N TYR A 132 -1.29 10.68 20.46
CA TYR A 132 -0.63 11.95 20.71
C TYR A 132 0.88 11.77 20.65
N ALA A 133 1.55 12.70 19.98
CA ALA A 133 2.99 12.73 19.91
C ALA A 133 3.56 14.11 20.17
N GLU A 134 4.68 14.13 20.89
CA GLU A 134 5.51 15.31 21.10
C GLU A 134 6.94 14.92 20.78
N GLU A 135 7.71 15.82 20.15
CA GLU A 135 9.08 15.55 19.73
C GLU A 135 9.24 14.23 18.92
N GLN A 136 8.24 13.92 18.08
CA GLN A 136 8.17 12.69 17.28
C GLN A 136 8.06 11.38 18.08
N THR A 137 7.66 11.44 19.34
CA THR A 137 7.45 10.25 20.19
C THR A 137 6.04 10.21 20.73
N VAL A 138 5.47 9.01 20.84
CA VAL A 138 4.13 8.80 21.39
C VAL A 138 4.11 9.17 22.87
N THR A 139 3.30 10.16 23.24
CA THR A 139 3.14 10.57 24.64
C THR A 139 1.92 9.94 25.29
N ASP A 140 0.81 9.83 24.55
CA ASP A 140 -0.44 9.29 25.07
C ASP A 140 -1.41 8.84 23.95
N TRP A 141 -2.52 8.21 24.31
CA TRP A 141 -3.59 7.86 23.37
C TRP A 141 -4.95 7.72 24.06
N THR A 142 -6.03 7.87 23.30
CA THR A 142 -7.41 7.68 23.80
C THR A 142 -8.28 6.93 22.80
N GLY A 143 -9.18 6.09 23.29
CA GLY A 143 -10.25 5.46 22.50
C GLY A 143 -9.82 4.41 21.48
N LEU A 144 -8.54 3.99 21.46
CA LEU A 144 -8.07 2.93 20.56
C LEU A 144 -8.81 1.61 20.79
N ASP A 145 -9.12 1.30 22.06
CA ASP A 145 -9.94 0.16 22.49
C ASP A 145 -11.34 0.15 21.86
N ARG A 146 -11.84 1.30 21.41
CA ARG A 146 -13.20 1.42 20.85
C ARG A 146 -13.28 1.12 19.37
N ILE A 147 -12.14 0.92 18.71
CA ILE A 147 -12.10 0.59 17.28
C ILE A 147 -11.79 -0.92 17.19
N PRO A 148 -12.72 -1.75 16.68
CA PRO A 148 -12.57 -3.21 16.69
C PRO A 148 -11.33 -3.76 15.99
N ARG A 149 -10.75 -3.01 15.04
CA ARG A 149 -9.48 -3.39 14.41
C ARG A 149 -8.29 -3.33 15.38
N PHE A 150 -8.46 -2.64 16.50
CA PHE A 150 -7.48 -2.47 17.56
C PHE A 150 -7.85 -3.28 18.83
N ASP A 151 -9.03 -3.93 18.87
CA ASP A 151 -9.54 -4.71 20.02
C ASP A 151 -8.72 -5.98 20.31
N ALA A 152 -8.02 -6.54 19.31
CA ALA A 152 -7.20 -7.74 19.49
C ALA A 152 -5.90 -7.50 20.30
N TYR A 153 -5.64 -6.27 20.74
CA TYR A 153 -4.30 -5.85 21.17
C TYR A 153 -4.19 -5.40 22.63
N TYR A 154 -5.26 -5.56 23.41
CA TYR A 154 -5.29 -5.28 24.85
C TYR A 154 -5.24 -6.57 25.70
N GLU A 155 -4.11 -7.28 25.68
CA GLU A 155 -3.69 -8.12 26.82
C GLU A 155 -2.47 -7.46 27.47
N GLY A 156 -2.72 -6.55 28.40
CA GLY A 156 -1.65 -5.92 29.18
C GLY A 156 -2.00 -4.54 29.72
N GLY A 157 -2.83 -4.48 30.76
CA GLY A 157 -2.81 -3.34 31.69
C GLY A 157 -4.16 -2.78 32.10
N MET A 158 -4.93 -3.56 32.88
CA MET A 158 -5.47 -3.15 34.18
C MET A 158 -5.59 -4.41 35.05
#